data_AF-A0A1G1ABU9-F1
#
_entry.id   AF-A0A1G1ABU9-F1
#
_cell.length_a   1.000
_cell.length_b   1.000
_cell.length_c   1.000
_cell.angle_alpha   90.00
_cell.angle_beta   90.00
_cell.angle_gamma   90.00
#
_symmetry.space_group_name_H-M   'P 1'
#
loop_
_entity.id
_entity.type
_entity.pdbx_description
1 polymer ?
#
loop_
_entity_poly.entity_id
_entity_poly.type
_entity_poly.pdbx_seq_one_letter_code
_entity_poly.pdbx_strand_id
1 'polypeptide(L)'
;MKVTVGLLIFVCITVVTIHLAVSKKLDGKMTLLFLSFAVLSGFVAANYDAIRHLKFGGDGVELETAKQEISTAKSTALEEIDAEVKSQKESITLLISTANETSAKLEDQNKALSELISTATALQREIEKQKQDVVNLNQDGQKAKQDVVNLNQDGQKAKQEIVKLNQASSQIALALVRATYLTIETKNELGRSPRIEKATQEILNDINRILPMVIADPHQRSQWIQSLQNTLPKRE
;
A
#
# COMPACT_ATOMS: atom_id res chain seq x y z
N MET A 1 6.40 -102.17 -31.52
CA MET A 1 7.35 -101.52 -32.45
C MET A 1 7.79 -100.14 -32.00
N LYS A 2 6.89 -99.20 -31.67
CA LYS A 2 7.27 -97.80 -31.37
C LYS A 2 8.17 -97.64 -30.13
N VAL A 3 7.87 -98.36 -29.05
CA VAL A 3 8.71 -98.40 -27.83
C VAL A 3 10.10 -98.98 -28.14
N THR A 4 10.16 -100.00 -28.99
CA THR A 4 11.41 -100.63 -29.42
C THR A 4 12.29 -99.66 -30.21
N VAL A 5 11.69 -98.86 -31.10
CA VAL A 5 12.41 -97.83 -31.88
C VAL A 5 12.89 -96.69 -30.97
N GLY A 6 12.06 -96.21 -30.04
CA GLY A 6 12.45 -95.18 -29.08
C GLY A 6 13.60 -95.60 -28.17
N LEU A 7 13.58 -96.85 -27.69
CA LEU A 7 14.64 -97.41 -26.86
C LEU A 7 15.95 -97.59 -27.64
N LEU A 8 15.87 -97.97 -28.93
CA LEU A 8 17.05 -98.10 -29.80
C LEU A 8 17.70 -96.73 -30.08
N ILE A 9 16.89 -95.69 -30.34
CA ILE A 9 17.37 -94.31 -30.49
C ILE A 9 18.02 -93.81 -29.21
N PHE A 10 17.40 -94.06 -28.05
CA PHE A 10 17.95 -93.69 -26.74
C PHE A 10 19.32 -94.34 -26.50
N VAL A 11 19.44 -95.64 -26.75
CA VAL A 11 20.72 -96.37 -26.60
C VAL A 11 21.78 -95.81 -27.55
N CYS A 12 21.43 -95.56 -28.83
CA CYS A 12 22.36 -94.98 -29.79
C CYS A 12 22.87 -93.60 -29.35
N ILE A 13 21.97 -92.69 -28.94
CA ILE A 13 22.36 -91.34 -28.50
C ILE A 13 23.24 -91.42 -27.25
N THR A 14 22.86 -92.24 -26.27
CA THR A 14 23.60 -92.39 -25.01
C THR A 14 25.01 -92.93 -25.25
N VAL A 15 25.17 -93.94 -26.10
CA VAL A 15 26.47 -94.52 -26.45
C VAL A 15 27.35 -93.51 -27.18
N VAL A 16 26.79 -92.75 -28.15
CA VAL A 16 27.52 -91.71 -28.87
C VAL A 16 27.96 -90.58 -27.93
N THR A 17 27.09 -90.14 -27.03
CA THR A 17 27.41 -89.11 -26.03
C THR A 17 28.51 -89.56 -25.08
N ILE A 18 28.48 -90.81 -24.60
CA ILE A 18 29.54 -91.38 -23.75
C ILE A 18 30.86 -91.48 -24.52
N HIS A 19 30.84 -91.98 -25.76
CA HIS A 19 32.05 -92.07 -26.59
C HIS A 19 32.68 -90.69 -26.81
N LEU A 20 31.88 -89.68 -27.15
CA LEU A 20 32.37 -88.32 -27.39
C LEU A 20 32.92 -87.66 -26.12
N ALA A 21 32.33 -87.95 -24.96
CA ALA A 21 32.82 -87.50 -23.65
C ALA A 21 34.18 -88.14 -23.31
N VAL A 22 34.34 -89.46 -23.51
CA VAL A 22 35.61 -90.17 -23.26
C VAL A 22 36.70 -89.71 -24.23
N SER A 23 36.35 -89.43 -25.49
CA SER A 23 37.27 -88.86 -26.48
C SER A 23 37.59 -87.37 -26.25
N LYS A 24 37.13 -86.77 -25.13
CA LYS A 24 37.30 -85.35 -24.76
C LYS A 24 36.85 -84.35 -25.84
N LYS A 25 35.94 -84.75 -26.71
CA LYS A 25 35.40 -83.88 -27.78
C LYS A 25 34.17 -83.09 -27.34
N LEU A 26 33.61 -83.39 -26.16
CA LEU A 26 32.51 -82.67 -25.55
C LEU A 26 32.88 -82.21 -24.14
N ASP A 27 32.55 -80.96 -23.83
CA ASP A 27 32.69 -80.39 -22.49
C ASP A 27 31.68 -81.02 -21.52
N GLY A 28 32.01 -81.06 -20.22
CA GLY A 28 31.23 -81.76 -19.20
C GLY A 28 29.79 -81.24 -19.08
N LYS A 29 29.59 -79.93 -19.27
CA LYS A 29 28.26 -79.30 -19.30
C LYS A 29 27.41 -79.76 -20.48
N MET A 30 28.02 -79.92 -21.66
CA MET A 30 27.32 -80.39 -22.85
C MET A 30 26.97 -81.87 -22.74
N THR A 31 27.85 -82.67 -22.14
CA THR A 31 27.57 -84.09 -21.86
C THR A 31 26.36 -84.24 -20.94
N LEU A 32 26.28 -83.44 -19.86
CA LEU A 32 25.14 -83.42 -18.95
C LEU A 32 23.85 -83.02 -19.66
N LEU A 33 23.90 -82.00 -20.53
CA LEU A 33 22.74 -81.55 -21.29
C LEU A 33 22.21 -82.66 -22.21
N PHE A 34 23.10 -83.33 -22.96
CA PHE A 34 22.71 -84.41 -23.86
C PHE A 34 22.18 -85.63 -23.12
N LEU A 35 22.74 -85.96 -21.95
CA LEU A 35 22.24 -87.06 -21.13
C LEU A 35 20.85 -86.75 -20.56
N SER A 36 20.64 -85.52 -20.06
CA SER A 36 19.33 -85.02 -19.60
C SER A 36 18.29 -85.11 -20.72
N PHE A 37 18.67 -84.68 -21.92
CA PHE A 37 17.82 -84.72 -23.10
C PHE A 37 17.51 -86.16 -23.54
N ALA A 38 18.48 -87.07 -23.48
CA ALA A 38 18.25 -88.49 -23.77
C ALA A 38 17.25 -89.10 -22.79
N VAL A 39 17.39 -88.84 -21.48
CA VAL A 39 16.47 -89.36 -20.46
C VAL A 39 15.05 -88.80 -20.65
N LEU A 40 14.92 -87.49 -20.90
CA LEU A 40 13.62 -86.86 -21.14
C LEU A 40 12.95 -87.34 -22.42
N SER A 41 13.71 -87.47 -23.51
CA SER A 41 13.18 -87.98 -24.79
C SER A 41 12.78 -89.46 -24.69
N GLY A 42 13.56 -90.27 -23.97
CA GLY A 42 13.19 -91.66 -23.65
C GLY A 42 11.90 -91.74 -22.82
N PHE A 43 11.75 -90.87 -21.81
CA PHE A 43 10.55 -90.81 -20.98
C PHE A 43 9.30 -90.37 -21.77
N VAL A 44 9.43 -89.35 -22.62
CA VAL A 44 8.34 -88.87 -23.49
C VAL A 44 7.96 -89.91 -24.53
N ALA A 45 8.93 -90.63 -25.10
CA ALA A 45 8.65 -91.69 -26.08
C ALA A 45 7.99 -92.92 -25.42
N ALA A 46 8.40 -93.28 -24.20
CA ALA A 46 7.81 -94.40 -23.46
C ALA A 46 6.38 -94.11 -22.98
N ASN A 47 6.06 -92.85 -22.67
CA ASN A 47 4.76 -92.41 -22.17
C ASN A 47 3.97 -91.58 -23.20
N TYR A 48 4.27 -91.75 -24.49
CA TYR A 48 3.69 -90.93 -25.55
C TYR A 48 2.16 -91.01 -25.61
N ASP A 49 1.57 -92.19 -25.39
CA ASP A 49 0.12 -92.36 -25.38
C ASP A 49 -0.55 -91.65 -24.18
N ALA A 50 0.11 -91.59 -23.02
CA ALA A 50 -0.41 -90.87 -21.84
C ALA A 50 -0.37 -89.34 -22.06
N ILE A 51 0.69 -88.80 -22.65
CA ILE A 51 0.82 -87.37 -22.95
C ILE A 51 -0.19 -86.95 -24.04
N ARG A 52 -0.47 -87.83 -25.00
CA ARG A 52 -1.47 -87.57 -26.04
C ARG A 52 -2.89 -87.52 -25.48
N HIS A 53 -3.22 -88.40 -24.54
CA HIS A 53 -4.50 -88.35 -23.82
C HIS A 53 -4.63 -87.10 -22.94
N LEU A 54 -3.54 -86.61 -22.35
CA LEU A 54 -3.56 -85.41 -21.51
C LEU A 54 -3.74 -84.10 -22.30
N LYS A 55 -3.31 -84.06 -23.57
CA LYS A 55 -3.45 -82.86 -24.42
C LYS A 55 -4.71 -82.84 -25.30
N PHE A 56 -5.36 -83.99 -25.52
CA PHE A 56 -6.49 -84.10 -26.46
C PHE A 56 -7.54 -85.15 -26.05
N GLY A 57 -7.67 -85.47 -24.75
CA GLY A 57 -8.55 -86.53 -24.24
C GLY A 57 -9.58 -86.04 -23.21
N GLY A 58 -10.22 -84.90 -23.47
CA GLY A 58 -11.43 -84.46 -22.78
C GLY A 58 -12.46 -84.00 -23.82
N ASP A 59 -13.69 -84.47 -23.70
CA ASP A 59 -14.80 -84.28 -24.64
C ASP A 59 -15.01 -82.81 -25.05
N GLY A 60 -15.39 -82.57 -26.32
CA GLY A 60 -15.56 -81.27 -26.97
C GLY A 60 -16.62 -80.31 -26.38
N VAL A 61 -17.05 -80.51 -25.14
CA VAL A 61 -17.98 -79.66 -24.40
C VAL A 61 -17.28 -78.46 -23.75
N GLU A 62 -16.02 -78.59 -23.32
CA GLU A 62 -15.30 -77.53 -22.58
C GLU A 62 -14.83 -76.35 -23.48
N LEU A 63 -14.57 -76.60 -24.77
CA LEU A 63 -14.06 -75.55 -25.67
C LEU A 63 -15.16 -74.56 -26.11
N GLU A 64 -16.39 -75.04 -26.28
CA GLU A 64 -17.56 -74.21 -26.61
C GLU A 64 -17.96 -73.37 -25.38
N THR A 65 -17.99 -73.97 -24.18
CA THR A 65 -18.25 -73.26 -22.92
C THR A 65 -17.19 -72.20 -22.63
N ALA A 66 -15.90 -72.53 -22.77
CA ALA A 66 -14.82 -71.56 -22.58
C ALA A 66 -14.89 -70.39 -23.59
N LYS A 67 -15.24 -70.65 -24.85
CA LYS A 67 -15.44 -69.57 -25.84
C LYS A 67 -16.61 -68.67 -25.48
N GLN A 68 -17.71 -69.24 -24.97
CA GLN A 68 -18.88 -68.49 -24.57
C GLN A 68 -18.60 -67.64 -23.33
N GLU A 69 -17.94 -68.19 -22.32
CA GLU A 69 -17.48 -67.44 -21.14
C GLU A 69 -16.53 -66.30 -21.51
N ILE A 70 -15.57 -66.54 -22.42
CA ILE A 70 -14.67 -65.48 -22.93
C ILE A 70 -15.46 -64.40 -23.68
N SER A 71 -16.47 -64.77 -24.47
CA SER A 71 -17.30 -63.82 -25.21
C SER A 71 -18.14 -62.95 -24.27
N THR A 72 -18.76 -63.56 -23.25
CA THR A 72 -19.51 -62.86 -22.21
C THR A 72 -18.60 -61.95 -21.38
N ALA A 73 -17.46 -62.46 -20.90
CA ALA A 73 -16.49 -61.66 -20.15
C ALA A 73 -15.96 -60.47 -20.98
N LYS A 74 -15.72 -60.68 -22.28
CA LYS A 74 -15.35 -59.60 -23.21
C LYS A 74 -16.48 -58.58 -23.36
N SER A 75 -17.73 -59.02 -23.53
CA SER A 75 -18.88 -58.12 -23.68
C SER A 75 -19.10 -57.28 -22.41
N THR A 76 -19.05 -57.92 -21.23
CA THR A 76 -19.16 -57.25 -19.94
C THR A 76 -18.03 -56.25 -19.73
N ALA A 77 -16.78 -56.63 -20.05
CA ALA A 77 -15.65 -55.70 -19.96
C ALA A 77 -15.78 -54.51 -20.92
N LEU A 78 -16.30 -54.72 -22.13
CA LEU A 78 -16.55 -53.62 -23.07
C LEU A 78 -17.67 -52.69 -22.58
N GLU A 79 -18.73 -53.24 -21.99
CA GLU A 79 -19.82 -52.45 -21.41
C GLU A 79 -19.36 -51.65 -20.18
N GLU A 80 -18.55 -52.24 -19.30
CA GLU A 80 -17.94 -51.55 -18.15
C GLU A 80 -16.98 -50.43 -18.60
N ILE A 81 -16.15 -50.69 -19.63
CA ILE A 81 -15.27 -49.67 -20.21
C ILE A 81 -16.09 -48.54 -20.83
N ASP A 82 -17.15 -48.83 -21.56
CA ASP A 82 -18.00 -47.80 -22.19
C ASP A 82 -18.71 -46.94 -21.13
N ALA A 83 -19.23 -47.57 -20.07
CA ALA A 83 -19.83 -46.88 -18.94
C ALA A 83 -18.83 -45.96 -18.22
N GLU A 84 -17.62 -46.45 -17.96
CA GLU A 84 -16.55 -45.67 -17.34
C GLU A 84 -16.10 -44.51 -18.24
N VAL A 85 -15.89 -44.75 -19.53
CA VAL A 85 -15.53 -43.70 -20.51
C VAL A 85 -16.61 -42.62 -20.57
N LYS A 86 -17.89 -43.00 -20.54
CA LYS A 86 -19.01 -42.05 -20.51
C LYS A 86 -19.01 -41.22 -19.23
N SER A 87 -18.84 -41.86 -18.07
CA SER A 87 -18.73 -41.19 -16.77
C SER A 87 -17.56 -40.20 -16.74
N GLN A 88 -16.38 -40.63 -17.22
CA GLN A 88 -15.20 -39.78 -17.32
C GLN A 88 -15.43 -38.59 -18.26
N LYS A 89 -16.11 -38.79 -19.40
CA LYS A 89 -16.45 -37.71 -20.33
C LYS A 89 -17.35 -36.66 -19.68
N GLU A 90 -18.34 -37.09 -18.90
CA GLU A 90 -19.22 -36.19 -18.14
C GLU A 90 -18.43 -35.40 -17.09
N SER A 91 -17.57 -36.08 -16.33
CA SER A 91 -16.68 -35.45 -15.34
C SER A 91 -15.73 -34.42 -15.97
N ILE A 92 -15.08 -34.76 -17.09
CA ILE A 92 -14.21 -33.85 -17.84
C ILE A 92 -15.00 -32.63 -18.33
N THR A 93 -16.24 -32.83 -18.79
CA THR A 93 -17.10 -31.72 -19.23
C THR A 93 -17.41 -30.76 -18.08
N LEU A 94 -17.70 -31.27 -16.88
CA LEU A 94 -17.91 -30.46 -15.68
C LEU A 94 -16.64 -29.71 -15.25
N LEU A 95 -15.48 -30.37 -15.31
CA LEU A 95 -14.19 -29.74 -15.01
C LEU A 95 -13.87 -28.61 -15.97
N ILE A 96 -14.11 -28.79 -17.28
CA ILE A 96 -13.92 -27.74 -18.29
C ILE A 96 -14.85 -26.55 -18.01
N SER A 97 -16.13 -26.81 -17.70
CA SER A 97 -17.09 -25.75 -17.35
C SER A 97 -16.64 -24.97 -16.11
N THR A 98 -16.20 -25.67 -15.07
CA THR A 98 -15.72 -25.07 -13.82
C THR A 98 -14.44 -24.26 -14.03
N ALA A 99 -13.51 -24.77 -14.85
CA ALA A 99 -12.29 -24.07 -15.20
C ALA A 99 -12.59 -22.79 -16.00
N ASN A 100 -13.53 -22.84 -16.95
CA ASN A 100 -13.96 -21.67 -17.71
C ASN A 100 -14.62 -20.61 -16.82
N GLU A 101 -15.51 -21.01 -15.90
CA GLU A 101 -16.13 -20.08 -14.95
C GLU A 101 -15.09 -19.45 -14.01
N THR A 102 -14.13 -20.24 -13.53
CA THR A 102 -13.03 -19.76 -12.70
C THR A 102 -12.15 -18.77 -13.47
N SER A 103 -11.87 -19.05 -14.74
CA SER A 103 -11.11 -18.15 -15.62
C SER A 103 -11.83 -16.81 -15.82
N ALA A 104 -13.15 -16.84 -16.04
CA ALA A 104 -13.94 -15.61 -16.17
C ALA A 104 -13.92 -14.79 -14.86
N LYS A 105 -14.10 -15.44 -13.72
CA LYS A 105 -14.00 -14.79 -12.40
C LYS A 105 -12.62 -14.18 -12.15
N LEU A 106 -11.55 -14.86 -12.54
CA LEU A 106 -10.18 -14.33 -12.45
C LEU A 106 -9.99 -13.11 -13.35
N GLU A 107 -10.56 -13.10 -14.55
CA GLU A 107 -10.49 -11.94 -15.44
C GLU A 107 -11.20 -10.73 -14.83
N ASP A 108 -12.39 -10.91 -14.26
CA ASP A 108 -13.15 -9.85 -13.60
C ASP A 108 -12.41 -9.32 -12.36
N GLN A 109 -11.83 -10.22 -11.56
CA GLN A 109 -10.99 -9.83 -10.42
C GLN A 109 -9.76 -9.04 -10.86
N ASN A 110 -9.12 -9.42 -11.97
CA ASN A 110 -7.96 -8.73 -12.49
C ASN A 110 -8.32 -7.32 -12.98
N LYS A 111 -9.49 -7.14 -13.61
CA LYS A 111 -10.03 -5.82 -13.99
C LYS A 111 -10.26 -4.95 -12.76
N ALA A 112 -10.96 -5.47 -11.76
CA ALA A 112 -11.22 -4.74 -10.51
C ALA A 112 -9.92 -4.35 -9.78
N LEU A 113 -8.92 -5.23 -9.78
CA LEU A 113 -7.61 -4.95 -9.20
C LEU A 113 -6.89 -3.83 -9.97
N SER A 114 -6.95 -3.84 -11.30
CA SER A 114 -6.39 -2.78 -12.13
C SER A 114 -7.05 -1.42 -11.88
N GLU A 115 -8.38 -1.39 -11.71
CA GLU A 115 -9.11 -0.17 -11.35
C GLU A 115 -8.74 0.35 -9.96
N LEU A 116 -8.58 -0.56 -8.99
CA LEU A 116 -8.15 -0.22 -7.63
C LEU A 116 -6.74 0.37 -7.63
N ILE A 117 -5.80 -0.22 -8.37
CA ILE A 117 -4.43 0.29 -8.52
C ILE A 117 -4.45 1.69 -9.15
N SER A 118 -5.25 1.90 -10.20
CA SER A 118 -5.40 3.21 -10.84
C SER A 118 -5.93 4.26 -9.85
N THR A 119 -6.96 3.91 -9.09
CA THR A 119 -7.57 4.79 -8.07
C THR A 119 -6.59 5.11 -6.95
N ALA A 120 -5.88 4.11 -6.42
CA ALA A 120 -4.87 4.30 -5.39
C ALA A 120 -3.73 5.22 -5.89
N THR A 121 -3.29 5.05 -7.14
CA THR A 121 -2.27 5.91 -7.75
C THR A 121 -2.76 7.36 -7.90
N ALA A 122 -4.02 7.56 -8.29
CA ALA A 122 -4.61 8.89 -8.39
C ALA A 122 -4.71 9.57 -7.02
N LEU A 123 -5.18 8.85 -5.99
CA LEU A 123 -5.24 9.34 -4.62
C LEU A 123 -3.85 9.70 -4.08
N GLN A 124 -2.83 8.88 -4.37
CA GLN A 124 -1.45 9.18 -3.95
C GLN A 124 -0.95 10.50 -4.54
N ARG A 125 -1.27 10.79 -5.82
CA ARG A 125 -0.89 12.07 -6.45
C ARG A 125 -1.61 13.26 -5.81
N GLU A 126 -2.89 13.10 -5.50
CA GLU A 126 -3.68 14.16 -4.85
C GLU A 126 -3.17 14.44 -3.42
N ILE A 127 -2.81 13.39 -2.67
CA ILE A 127 -2.19 13.54 -1.34
C ILE A 127 -0.89 14.33 -1.43
N GLU A 128 -0.02 14.05 -2.40
CA GLU A 128 1.25 14.78 -2.53
C GLU A 128 1.02 16.25 -2.93
N LYS A 129 0.02 16.52 -3.77
CA LYS A 129 -0.39 17.89 -4.11
C LYS A 129 -0.90 18.64 -2.87
N GLN A 130 -1.81 18.05 -2.11
CA GLN A 130 -2.35 18.66 -0.89
C GLN A 130 -1.27 18.92 0.16
N LYS A 131 -0.30 18.00 0.28
CA LYS A 131 0.87 18.19 1.15
C LYS A 131 1.69 19.41 0.72
N GLN A 132 1.90 19.62 -0.59
CA GLN A 132 2.58 20.80 -1.09
C GLN A 132 1.79 22.09 -0.79
N ASP A 133 0.46 22.05 -0.96
CA ASP A 133 -0.41 23.19 -0.65
C ASP A 133 -0.34 23.57 0.84
N VAL A 134 -0.31 22.58 1.74
CA VAL A 134 -0.13 22.80 3.18
C VAL A 134 1.23 23.45 3.50
N VAL A 135 2.30 23.03 2.82
CA VAL A 135 3.63 23.66 2.98
C VAL A 135 3.59 25.13 2.57
N ASN A 136 2.96 25.43 1.43
CA ASN A 136 2.84 26.80 0.93
C ASN A 136 2.02 27.68 1.90
N LEU A 137 0.86 27.18 2.35
CA LEU A 137 0.01 27.89 3.32
C LEU A 137 0.74 28.16 4.64
N ASN A 138 1.58 27.23 5.10
CA ASN A 138 2.37 27.45 6.30
C ASN A 138 3.42 28.56 6.10
N GLN A 139 4.06 28.62 4.94
CA GLN A 139 5.00 29.70 4.60
C GLN A 139 4.29 31.06 4.56
N ASP A 140 3.12 31.13 3.92
CA ASP A 140 2.30 32.34 3.87
C ASP A 140 1.86 32.77 5.28
N GLY A 141 1.49 31.81 6.13
CA GLY A 141 1.15 32.06 7.53
C GLY A 141 2.31 32.66 8.34
N GLN A 142 3.54 32.19 8.12
CA GLN A 142 4.73 32.77 8.77
C GLN A 142 5.00 34.20 8.29
N LYS A 143 4.84 34.46 6.99
CA LYS A 143 4.99 35.81 6.43
C LYS A 143 3.95 36.78 7.01
N ALA A 144 2.69 36.39 7.03
CA ALA A 144 1.62 37.19 7.63
C ALA A 144 1.86 37.48 9.12
N LYS A 145 2.38 36.50 9.86
CA LYS A 145 2.77 36.69 11.27
C LYS A 145 3.88 37.74 11.41
N GLN A 146 4.88 37.74 10.53
CA GLN A 146 5.94 38.74 10.54
C GLN A 146 5.40 40.14 10.19
N ASP A 147 4.49 40.23 9.22
CA ASP A 147 3.86 41.50 8.85
C ASP A 147 3.07 42.10 10.02
N VAL A 148 2.34 41.28 10.78
CA VAL A 148 1.64 41.72 12.01
C VAL A 148 2.61 42.25 13.07
N VAL A 149 3.77 41.60 13.26
CA VAL A 149 4.80 42.07 14.20
C VAL A 149 5.33 43.45 13.77
N ASN A 150 5.62 43.62 12.48
CA ASN A 150 6.11 44.89 11.95
C ASN A 150 5.07 46.02 12.10
N LEU A 151 3.81 45.75 11.75
CA LEU A 151 2.71 46.71 11.92
C LEU A 151 2.51 47.12 13.38
N ASN A 152 2.64 46.18 14.32
CA ASN A 152 2.55 46.51 15.74
C ASN A 152 3.69 47.43 16.18
N GLN A 153 4.92 47.17 15.72
CA GLN A 153 6.06 48.05 16.01
C GLN A 153 5.85 49.46 15.45
N ASP A 154 5.35 49.58 14.23
CA ASP A 154 5.07 50.88 13.62
C ASP A 154 3.92 51.60 14.32
N GLY A 155 2.88 50.88 14.77
CA GLY A 155 1.82 51.42 15.62
C GLY A 155 2.35 51.98 16.95
N GLN A 156 3.32 51.31 17.59
CA GLN A 156 3.97 51.83 18.80
C GLN A 156 4.78 53.10 18.53
N LYS A 157 5.52 53.17 17.41
CA LYS A 157 6.25 54.39 17.02
C LYS A 157 5.30 55.55 16.78
N ALA A 158 4.23 55.33 16.01
CA ALA A 158 3.20 56.35 15.74
C ALA A 158 2.57 56.86 17.05
N LYS A 159 2.29 55.95 18.00
CA LYS A 159 1.79 56.34 19.33
C LYS A 159 2.78 57.24 20.08
N GLN A 160 4.08 56.95 20.03
CA GLN A 160 5.11 57.78 20.65
C GLN A 160 5.21 59.16 19.98
N GLU A 161 5.11 59.23 18.66
CA GLU A 161 5.11 60.50 17.92
C GLU A 161 3.89 61.36 18.28
N ILE A 162 2.70 60.76 18.40
CA ILE A 162 1.49 61.45 18.87
C ILE A 162 1.70 62.02 20.28
N VAL A 163 2.33 61.28 21.19
CA VAL A 163 2.64 61.78 22.54
C VAL A 163 3.58 62.98 22.48
N LYS A 164 4.63 62.94 21.64
CA LYS A 164 5.54 64.07 21.46
C LYS A 164 4.84 65.29 20.87
N LEU A 165 3.97 65.09 19.86
CA LEU A 165 3.18 66.17 19.26
C LEU A 165 2.25 66.79 20.30
N ASN A 166 1.54 65.99 21.09
CA ASN A 166 0.68 66.50 22.16
C ASN A 166 1.48 67.31 23.19
N GLN A 167 2.69 66.88 23.56
CA GLN A 167 3.58 67.63 24.45
C GLN A 167 4.04 68.95 23.81
N ALA A 168 4.42 68.95 22.54
CA ALA A 168 4.83 70.16 21.83
C ALA A 168 3.67 71.16 21.70
N SER A 169 2.47 70.69 21.31
CA SER A 169 1.26 71.50 21.28
C SER A 169 0.92 72.08 22.65
N SER A 170 1.11 71.28 23.71
CA SER A 170 0.91 71.73 25.09
C SER A 170 1.86 72.88 25.44
N GLN A 171 3.15 72.76 25.11
CA GLN A 171 4.14 73.82 25.33
C GLN A 171 3.87 75.09 24.52
N ILE A 172 3.42 74.96 23.27
CA ILE A 172 3.06 76.11 22.42
C ILE A 172 1.89 76.88 23.04
N ALA A 173 0.84 76.17 23.44
CA ALA A 173 -0.31 76.80 24.08
C ALA A 173 0.10 77.49 25.39
N LEU A 174 1.01 76.88 26.16
CA LEU A 174 1.61 77.46 27.35
C LEU A 174 2.31 78.80 27.08
N ALA A 175 3.12 78.84 26.02
CA ALA A 175 3.86 80.03 25.61
C ALA A 175 2.89 81.15 25.18
N LEU A 176 1.82 80.79 24.46
CA LEU A 176 0.76 81.73 24.10
C LEU A 176 0.08 82.30 25.36
N VAL A 177 -0.29 81.47 26.33
CA VAL A 177 -0.87 81.93 27.60
C VAL A 177 0.06 82.93 28.31
N ARG A 178 1.37 82.61 28.38
CA ARG A 178 2.38 83.50 28.98
C ARG A 178 2.50 84.84 28.27
N ALA A 179 2.66 84.82 26.95
CA ALA A 179 2.80 86.02 26.14
C ALA A 179 1.56 86.92 26.27
N THR A 180 0.38 86.29 26.26
CA THR A 180 -0.89 86.97 26.40
C THR A 180 -1.07 87.59 27.80
N TYR A 181 -0.72 86.85 28.86
CA TYR A 181 -0.72 87.40 30.23
C TYR A 181 0.24 88.59 30.38
N LEU A 182 1.48 88.47 29.87
CA LEU A 182 2.46 89.56 29.89
C LEU A 182 1.95 90.80 29.14
N THR A 183 1.26 90.60 28.00
CA THR A 183 0.65 91.70 27.24
C THR A 183 -0.47 92.40 28.02
N ILE A 184 -1.23 91.66 28.84
CA ILE A 184 -2.23 92.24 29.74
C ILE A 184 -1.56 93.06 30.84
N GLU A 185 -0.57 92.48 31.53
CA GLU A 185 0.04 93.12 32.69
C GLU A 185 0.83 94.38 32.29
N THR A 186 1.57 94.34 31.18
CA THR A 186 2.29 95.52 30.67
C THR A 186 1.35 96.62 30.15
N LYS A 187 0.09 96.30 29.80
CA LYS A 187 -0.92 97.31 29.47
C LYS A 187 -1.53 97.99 30.69
N ASN A 188 -1.39 97.45 31.90
CA ASN A 188 -1.78 98.16 33.12
C ASN A 188 -0.88 99.39 33.39
N GLU A 189 0.31 99.45 32.79
CA GLU A 189 1.21 100.61 32.83
C GLU A 189 0.82 101.72 31.81
N LEU A 190 -0.04 101.41 30.83
CA LEU A 190 -0.45 102.33 29.76
C LEU A 190 -1.99 102.38 29.62
N GLY A 191 -2.66 102.88 30.66
CA GLY A 191 -4.02 103.45 30.57
C GLY A 191 -5.19 102.48 30.70
N ARG A 192 -5.90 102.59 31.83
CA ARG A 192 -7.20 101.92 32.08
C ARG A 192 -8.26 102.44 31.10
N SER A 193 -8.63 101.63 30.10
CA SER A 193 -9.83 101.87 29.29
C SER A 193 -10.80 100.68 29.42
N PRO A 194 -12.12 100.90 29.44
CA PRO A 194 -13.12 99.81 29.57
C PRO A 194 -13.05 98.75 28.47
N ARG A 195 -12.55 99.11 27.28
CA ARG A 195 -12.31 98.17 26.18
C ARG A 195 -11.17 97.20 26.47
N ILE A 196 -10.11 97.68 27.11
CA ILE A 196 -8.96 96.84 27.48
C ILE A 196 -9.37 95.86 28.57
N GLU A 197 -10.17 96.28 29.55
CA GLU A 197 -10.66 95.41 30.62
C GLU A 197 -11.54 94.27 30.10
N LYS A 198 -12.44 94.58 29.16
CA LYS A 198 -13.27 93.56 28.49
C LYS A 198 -12.42 92.58 27.67
N ALA A 199 -11.47 93.07 26.88
CA ALA A 199 -10.59 92.22 26.07
C ALA A 199 -9.69 91.34 26.94
N THR A 200 -9.18 91.87 28.06
CA THR A 200 -8.42 91.12 29.07
C THR A 200 -9.24 89.97 29.64
N GLN A 201 -10.52 90.20 29.92
CA GLN A 201 -11.38 89.17 30.51
C GLN A 201 -11.78 88.08 29.52
N GLU A 202 -12.05 88.43 28.26
CA GLU A 202 -12.25 87.46 27.17
C GLU A 202 -11.01 86.59 26.99
N ILE A 203 -9.83 87.21 27.00
CA ILE A 203 -8.55 86.52 26.93
C ILE A 203 -8.32 85.57 28.12
N LEU A 204 -8.60 86.00 29.35
CA LEU A 204 -8.47 85.13 30.53
C LEU A 204 -9.43 83.94 30.47
N ASN A 205 -10.63 84.13 29.92
CA ASN A 205 -11.57 83.05 29.69
C ASN A 205 -11.06 82.06 28.63
N ASP A 206 -10.47 82.55 27.55
CA ASP A 206 -9.85 81.70 26.52
C ASP A 206 -8.67 80.91 27.06
N ILE A 207 -7.82 81.54 27.88
CA ILE A 207 -6.73 80.87 28.59
C ILE A 207 -7.29 79.74 29.46
N ASN A 208 -8.32 80.03 30.28
CA ASN A 208 -8.94 79.03 31.15
C ASN A 208 -9.63 77.90 30.39
N ARG A 209 -10.05 78.13 29.15
CA ARG A 209 -10.62 77.11 28.25
C ARG A 209 -9.55 76.23 27.60
N ILE A 210 -8.41 76.80 27.23
CA ILE A 210 -7.32 76.07 26.55
C ILE A 210 -6.48 75.26 27.55
N LEU A 211 -6.25 75.81 28.75
CA LEU A 211 -5.38 75.20 29.76
C LEU A 211 -5.72 73.73 30.11
N PRO A 212 -7.01 73.34 30.23
CA PRO A 212 -7.40 71.95 30.45
C PRO A 212 -7.13 71.00 29.27
N MET A 213 -7.12 71.52 28.05
CA MET A 213 -6.81 70.73 26.84
C MET A 213 -5.30 70.45 26.73
N VAL A 214 -4.51 71.32 27.34
CA VAL A 214 -3.05 71.39 27.27
C VAL A 214 -2.40 70.68 28.46
N ILE A 215 -2.99 70.82 29.64
CA ILE A 215 -2.65 70.11 30.87
C ILE A 215 -3.93 69.44 31.38
N ALA A 216 -4.12 68.20 30.95
CA ALA A 216 -5.31 67.41 31.28
C ALA A 216 -5.44 67.18 32.80
N ASP A 217 -4.32 66.91 33.48
CA ASP A 217 -4.27 66.69 34.92
C ASP A 217 -4.52 68.01 35.71
N PRO A 218 -5.59 68.09 36.53
CA PRO A 218 -5.88 69.27 37.34
C PRO A 218 -4.76 69.67 38.31
N HIS A 219 -4.06 68.71 38.91
CA HIS A 219 -3.00 69.00 39.88
C HIS A 219 -1.77 69.62 39.22
N GLN A 220 -1.33 69.06 38.08
CA GLN A 220 -0.25 69.66 37.29
C GLN A 220 -0.60 71.06 36.81
N ARG A 221 -1.87 71.28 36.45
CA ARG A 221 -2.34 72.60 35.99
C ARG A 221 -2.25 73.65 37.09
N SER A 222 -2.68 73.33 38.31
CA SER A 222 -2.60 74.24 39.46
C SER A 222 -1.16 74.58 39.85
N GLN A 223 -0.28 73.57 39.91
CA GLN A 223 1.14 73.79 40.18
C GLN A 223 1.78 74.67 39.10
N TRP A 224 1.40 74.47 37.84
CA TRP A 224 1.90 75.26 36.74
C TRP A 224 1.47 76.74 36.82
N ILE A 225 0.19 77.02 37.11
CA ILE A 225 -0.30 78.40 37.30
C ILE A 225 0.49 79.10 38.42
N GLN A 226 0.73 78.40 39.52
CA GLN A 226 1.47 78.93 40.66
C GLN A 226 2.93 79.22 40.31
N SER A 227 3.58 78.32 39.55
CA SER A 227 4.92 78.57 39.01
C SER A 227 4.96 79.75 38.05
N LEU A 228 3.91 79.93 37.25
CA LEU A 228 3.80 81.07 36.33
C LEU A 228 3.82 82.38 37.10
N GLN A 229 2.97 82.49 38.12
CA GLN A 229 2.84 83.65 38.99
C GLN A 229 4.18 84.01 39.65
N ASN A 230 4.97 83.01 40.01
CA ASN A 230 6.29 83.21 40.62
C ASN A 230 7.36 83.70 39.63
N THR A 231 7.19 83.47 38.33
CA THR A 231 8.14 83.90 37.28
C THR A 231 7.81 85.26 36.67
N LEU A 232 6.63 85.81 36.98
CA LEU A 232 6.19 87.10 36.49
C LEU A 232 6.75 88.23 37.39
N PRO A 233 7.07 89.41 36.82
CA PRO A 233 7.55 90.54 37.60
C PRO A 233 6.54 90.88 38.71
N LYS A 234 7.06 91.14 39.92
CA LYS A 234 6.22 91.52 41.07
C LYS A 234 5.58 92.87 40.80
N ARG A 235 4.27 92.98 41.08
CA ARG A 235 3.56 94.26 41.10
C ARG A 235 4.24 95.18 42.13
N GLU A 236 4.76 96.31 41.67
CA GLU A 236 5.09 97.46 42.51
C GLU A 236 3.87 98.37 42.69
#